data_AF-A0A1H8FVG9-F1
#
_entry.id   AF-A0A1H8FVG9-F1
#
_cell.length_a   1.000
_cell.length_b   1.000
_cell.length_c   1.000
_cell.angle_alpha   90.00
_cell.angle_beta   90.00
_cell.angle_gamma   90.00
#
_symmetry.space_group_name_H-M   'P 1'
#
loop_
_entity.id
_entity.type
_entity.pdbx_description
1 polymer ?
#
loop_
_entity_poly.entity_id
_entity_poly.type
_entity_poly.pdbx_seq_one_letter_code
_entity_poly.pdbx_strand_id
1 'polypeptide(L)'
;MPTEHPRHGAASARPAAPRPPGHIPSPAPPVPGGGAATPSGRPRIAALDVLRGFALCGILLANVQPIANAGAVVVRGVPGPVGEGARDAHGWLHLFVDQRFFPVFSLLFGVGFSLLLRSAAERVPRPRLILLRRLLVLLGMGLAHLLLLWQGDILTVYAAVGLAVLLPSTWLPRGAVAVLAAVLVVGSVAFLGGTYSLVPGLFLLGSALTRYGVTDRMGASAKAPALMAVAFAVAAVPAVVWQAWLEDSGAEGPFSVAAFPLAGLLLAGAYVCGLLALTATPVGPALEVVFAPLGRMALTNYLTATVLVLALRGLPSGAPHTWPLSTVLLIAGSILAVQWAWSALWLRRFRYGPLEWLWRWATWGRRPRSRRAETTG
;
A
#
# COMPACT_ATOMS: atom_id res chain seq x y z
N MET A 1 -52.92 -5.19 70.24
CA MET A 1 -53.33 -3.90 70.85
C MET A 1 -52.93 -3.97 72.33
N PRO A 2 -52.35 -2.90 72.90
CA PRO A 2 -50.94 -2.83 73.31
C PRO A 2 -50.70 -2.94 74.83
N THR A 3 -49.47 -3.31 75.22
CA THR A 3 -48.58 -2.62 76.22
C THR A 3 -47.56 -3.63 76.76
N GLU A 4 -46.26 -3.31 76.64
CA GLU A 4 -45.24 -3.58 77.68
C GLU A 4 -43.87 -3.04 77.24
N HIS A 5 -43.25 -2.25 78.12
CA HIS A 5 -41.83 -1.92 78.09
C HIS A 5 -41.05 -3.04 78.80
N PRO A 6 -39.78 -3.31 78.47
CA PRO A 6 -38.72 -2.80 79.36
C PRO A 6 -37.38 -2.46 78.70
N ARG A 7 -36.55 -1.77 79.49
CA ARG A 7 -35.20 -1.25 79.24
C ARG A 7 -34.10 -2.33 79.28
N HIS A 8 -33.00 -2.03 78.58
CA HIS A 8 -31.57 -2.18 78.94
C HIS A 8 -30.69 -2.95 77.94
N GLY A 9 -29.57 -2.32 77.57
CA GLY A 9 -28.48 -2.94 76.82
C GLY A 9 -27.55 -1.90 76.22
N ALA A 10 -26.75 -1.23 77.06
CA ALA A 10 -25.66 -0.38 76.59
C ALA A 10 -24.54 -1.25 75.99
N ALA A 11 -24.12 -0.95 74.76
CA ALA A 11 -22.86 -1.41 74.20
C ALA A 11 -22.21 -0.25 73.43
N SER A 12 -21.12 0.27 73.99
CA SER A 12 -20.30 1.32 73.40
C SER A 12 -19.62 0.83 72.13
N ALA A 13 -19.97 1.40 70.97
CA ALA A 13 -19.19 1.25 69.76
C ALA A 13 -18.16 2.40 69.69
N ARG A 14 -16.88 2.07 69.84
CA ARG A 14 -15.75 2.98 69.62
C ARG A 14 -15.74 3.47 68.15
N PRO A 15 -15.33 4.73 67.87
CA PRO A 15 -15.08 5.17 66.50
C PRO A 15 -13.85 4.44 65.92
N ALA A 16 -13.98 3.93 64.69
CA ALA A 16 -12.88 3.30 63.96
C ALA A 16 -11.78 4.33 63.64
N ALA A 17 -10.52 3.96 63.89
CA ALA A 17 -9.35 4.77 63.56
C ALA A 17 -9.18 4.95 62.03
N PRO A 18 -8.64 6.09 61.55
CA PRO A 18 -8.44 6.33 60.13
C PRO A 18 -7.32 5.45 59.55
N ARG A 19 -7.59 4.83 58.40
CA ARG A 19 -6.61 4.03 57.63
C ARG A 19 -5.44 4.92 57.16
N PRO A 20 -4.18 4.43 57.18
CA PRO A 20 -3.05 5.18 56.65
C PRO A 20 -3.16 5.33 55.11
N PRO A 21 -2.66 6.43 54.52
CA PRO A 21 -2.72 6.64 53.09
C PRO A 21 -1.89 5.59 52.33
N GLY A 22 -2.50 5.05 51.28
CA GLY A 22 -1.95 3.96 50.47
C GLY A 22 -0.61 4.31 49.81
N HIS A 23 0.31 3.35 49.88
CA HIS A 23 1.51 3.31 49.06
C HIS A 23 1.13 3.38 47.57
N ILE A 24 1.52 4.46 46.89
CA ILE A 24 1.54 4.50 45.42
C ILE A 24 2.72 3.62 44.98
N PRO A 25 2.53 2.54 44.21
CA PRO A 25 3.66 1.77 43.70
C PRO A 25 4.45 2.65 42.71
N SER A 26 5.77 2.76 42.94
CA SER A 26 6.68 3.45 42.02
C SER A 26 6.64 2.78 40.63
N PRO A 27 6.75 3.56 39.53
CA PRO A 27 6.80 2.99 38.19
C PRO A 27 8.05 2.11 38.05
N ALA A 28 7.84 0.89 37.58
CA ALA A 28 8.91 -0.06 37.28
C ALA A 28 9.92 0.54 36.26
N PRO A 29 11.21 0.20 36.35
CA PRO A 29 12.22 0.72 35.43
C PRO A 29 11.94 0.24 33.99
N PRO A 30 12.25 1.06 32.97
CA PRO A 30 12.00 0.72 31.58
C PRO A 30 12.89 -0.45 31.14
N VAL A 31 12.28 -1.48 30.56
CA VAL A 31 12.97 -2.58 29.89
C VAL A 31 13.80 -2.01 28.73
N PRO A 32 15.12 -2.30 28.64
CA PRO A 32 15.93 -1.83 27.52
C PRO A 32 15.66 -2.71 26.31
N GLY A 33 14.94 -2.18 25.33
CA GLY A 33 14.71 -2.87 24.05
C GLY A 33 13.39 -2.47 23.38
N GLY A 34 13.27 -1.22 22.93
CA GLY A 34 12.05 -0.75 22.28
C GLY A 34 12.35 0.27 21.20
N GLY A 35 12.25 -0.15 19.93
CA GLY A 35 12.27 0.75 18.79
C GLY A 35 11.26 1.89 18.99
N ALA A 36 11.70 3.11 18.68
CA ALA A 36 10.98 4.36 18.97
C ALA A 36 9.47 4.28 18.67
N ALA A 37 8.67 4.17 19.73
CA ALA A 37 7.22 4.20 19.65
C ALA A 37 6.77 5.51 19.00
N THR A 38 5.96 5.43 17.94
CA THR A 38 5.22 6.59 17.46
C THR A 38 4.21 7.04 18.52
N PRO A 39 3.77 8.32 18.52
CA PRO A 39 2.83 8.89 19.51
C PRO A 39 1.40 8.29 19.48
N SER A 40 1.26 7.04 19.04
CA SER A 40 0.03 6.25 19.04
C SER A 40 0.21 4.83 19.54
N GLY A 41 1.30 4.51 20.25
CA GLY A 41 1.48 3.23 20.97
C GLY A 41 1.57 1.95 20.12
N ARG A 42 1.12 1.96 18.85
CA ARG A 42 1.29 0.83 17.93
C ARG A 42 2.63 0.93 17.21
N PRO A 43 3.42 -0.17 17.18
CA PRO A 43 4.60 -0.25 16.35
C PRO A 43 4.20 -0.08 14.88
N ARG A 44 5.02 0.64 14.11
CA ARG A 44 4.83 0.76 12.66
C ARG A 44 4.98 -0.64 12.05
N ILE A 45 4.09 -1.00 11.13
CA ILE A 45 4.14 -2.29 10.46
C ILE A 45 5.18 -2.20 9.34
N ALA A 46 6.43 -2.52 9.65
CA ALA A 46 7.56 -2.43 8.71
C ALA A 46 7.31 -3.21 7.41
N ALA A 47 6.62 -4.35 7.51
CA ALA A 47 6.23 -5.16 6.35
C ALA A 47 5.37 -4.40 5.32
N LEU A 48 4.53 -3.44 5.74
CA LEU A 48 3.75 -2.62 4.80
C LEU A 48 4.63 -1.61 4.06
N ASP A 49 5.66 -1.09 4.72
CA ASP A 49 6.62 -0.18 4.09
C ASP A 49 7.48 -0.95 3.07
N VAL A 50 7.90 -2.18 3.39
CA VAL A 50 8.59 -3.09 2.46
C VAL A 50 7.73 -3.41 1.24
N LEU A 51 6.49 -3.82 1.44
CA LEU A 51 5.56 -4.13 0.34
C LEU A 51 5.33 -2.92 -0.58
N ARG A 52 5.20 -1.71 -0.02
CA ARG A 52 5.07 -0.48 -0.82
C ARG A 52 6.33 -0.17 -1.61
N GLY A 53 7.50 -0.31 -1.00
CA GLY A 53 8.78 -0.08 -1.68
C GLY A 53 9.02 -1.06 -2.82
N PHE A 54 8.73 -2.34 -2.59
CA PHE A 54 8.78 -3.38 -3.61
C PHE A 54 7.80 -3.09 -4.76
N ALA A 55 6.55 -2.75 -4.43
CA ALA A 55 5.55 -2.39 -5.45
C ALA A 55 5.96 -1.19 -6.28
N LEU A 56 6.57 -0.18 -5.66
CA LEU A 56 7.06 1.01 -6.35
C LEU A 56 8.16 0.68 -7.37
N CYS A 57 9.08 -0.24 -7.04
CA CYS A 57 10.14 -0.66 -7.97
C CYS A 57 9.55 -1.25 -9.24
N GLY A 58 8.59 -2.17 -9.10
CA GLY A 58 7.93 -2.80 -10.25
C GLY A 58 7.04 -1.82 -11.03
N ILE A 59 6.34 -0.91 -10.35
CA ILE A 59 5.55 0.15 -11.02
C ILE A 59 6.46 1.04 -11.87
N LEU A 60 7.61 1.48 -11.35
CA LEU A 60 8.52 2.30 -12.14
C LEU A 60 9.01 1.52 -13.38
N LEU A 61 9.44 0.28 -13.21
CA LEU A 61 9.91 -0.55 -14.31
C LEU A 61 8.88 -0.68 -15.44
N ALA A 62 7.61 -0.92 -15.10
CA ALA A 62 6.51 -0.98 -16.07
C ALA A 62 6.22 0.36 -16.77
N ASN A 63 6.59 1.50 -16.15
CA ASN A 63 6.17 2.82 -16.61
C ASN A 63 7.30 3.68 -17.20
N VAL A 64 8.56 3.24 -17.18
CA VAL A 64 9.67 4.00 -17.80
C VAL A 64 9.38 4.30 -19.27
N GLN A 65 9.06 3.26 -20.06
CA GLN A 65 8.82 3.42 -21.50
C GLN A 65 7.51 4.19 -21.78
N PRO A 66 6.34 3.88 -21.17
CA PRO A 66 5.13 4.68 -21.33
C PRO A 66 5.28 6.16 -20.96
N ILE A 67 5.97 6.47 -19.85
CA ILE A 67 6.17 7.86 -19.41
C ILE A 67 7.14 8.59 -20.36
N ALA A 68 8.23 7.96 -20.78
CA ALA A 68 9.18 8.60 -21.70
C ALA A 68 8.56 8.90 -23.07
N ASN A 69 7.57 8.11 -23.50
CA ASN A 69 6.78 8.34 -24.72
C ASN A 69 5.65 9.38 -24.55
N ALA A 70 5.46 9.98 -23.38
CA ALA A 70 4.40 10.94 -23.14
C ALA A 70 4.50 12.16 -24.08
N GLY A 71 3.42 12.43 -24.83
CA GLY A 71 3.33 13.52 -25.79
C GLY A 71 3.84 13.21 -27.20
N ALA A 72 4.37 12.01 -27.47
CA ALA A 72 4.63 11.57 -28.83
C ALA A 72 3.31 11.25 -29.53
N VAL A 73 3.02 11.91 -30.66
CA VAL A 73 1.92 11.52 -31.55
C VAL A 73 2.31 10.19 -32.18
N VAL A 74 2.00 9.09 -31.50
CA VAL A 74 1.99 7.78 -32.13
C VAL A 74 0.80 7.79 -33.07
N VAL A 75 1.04 7.95 -34.37
CA VAL A 75 0.06 7.63 -35.39
C VAL A 75 -0.27 6.14 -35.23
N ARG A 76 -1.33 5.84 -34.46
CA ARG A 76 -1.94 4.51 -34.40
C ARG A 76 -2.46 4.22 -35.81
N GLY A 77 -1.66 3.55 -36.64
CA GLY A 77 -2.09 3.23 -38.00
C GLY A 77 -1.08 2.54 -38.91
N VAL A 78 0.22 2.50 -38.60
CA VAL A 78 1.18 1.75 -39.43
C VAL A 78 1.89 0.71 -38.58
N PRO A 79 1.60 -0.60 -38.77
CA PRO A 79 2.44 -1.65 -38.24
C PRO A 79 3.80 -1.54 -38.94
N GLY A 80 4.76 -0.88 -38.31
CA GLY A 80 6.16 -1.05 -38.68
C GLY A 80 6.55 -2.50 -38.37
N PRO A 81 7.46 -3.12 -39.15
CA PRO A 81 7.93 -4.47 -38.89
C PRO A 81 8.63 -4.48 -37.53
N VAL A 82 7.92 -4.91 -36.49
CA VAL A 82 8.50 -5.24 -35.20
C VAL A 82 9.32 -6.49 -35.44
N GLY A 83 10.65 -6.33 -35.52
CA GLY A 83 11.55 -7.46 -35.69
C GLY A 83 11.25 -8.53 -34.64
N GLU A 84 11.19 -9.78 -35.06
CA GLU A 84 10.79 -10.93 -34.22
C GLU A 84 11.61 -11.01 -32.91
N GLY A 85 12.85 -10.54 -32.90
CA GLY A 85 13.70 -10.45 -31.69
C GLY A 85 13.31 -9.37 -30.66
N ALA A 86 12.44 -8.41 -31.00
CA ALA A 86 11.92 -7.41 -30.05
C ALA A 86 10.71 -7.93 -29.24
N ARG A 87 10.04 -8.98 -29.72
CA ARG A 87 8.96 -9.65 -28.97
C ARG A 87 9.52 -10.47 -27.79
N ASP A 88 10.70 -11.05 -27.92
CA ASP A 88 11.28 -11.97 -26.94
C ASP A 88 11.88 -11.27 -25.70
N ALA A 89 12.53 -10.12 -25.87
CA ALA A 89 13.14 -9.40 -24.74
C ALA A 89 12.09 -8.68 -23.87
N HIS A 90 11.03 -8.13 -24.49
CA HIS A 90 9.95 -7.46 -23.76
C HIS A 90 8.88 -8.43 -23.23
N GLY A 91 8.82 -9.67 -23.74
CA GLY A 91 7.87 -10.69 -23.30
C GLY A 91 7.96 -11.03 -21.80
N TRP A 92 9.16 -11.09 -21.23
CA TRP A 92 9.32 -11.35 -19.79
C TRP A 92 8.80 -10.21 -18.91
N LEU A 93 9.03 -8.95 -19.29
CA LEU A 93 8.42 -7.81 -18.58
C LEU A 93 6.90 -7.83 -18.71
N HIS A 94 6.38 -8.14 -19.89
CA HIS A 94 4.95 -8.26 -20.12
C HIS A 94 4.31 -9.35 -19.23
N LEU A 95 5.00 -10.48 -19.05
CA LEU A 95 4.50 -11.60 -18.27
C LEU A 95 4.59 -11.36 -16.74
N PHE A 96 5.72 -10.82 -16.26
CA PHE A 96 6.06 -10.78 -14.83
C PHE A 96 5.97 -9.39 -14.19
N VAL A 97 5.91 -8.32 -14.97
CA VAL A 97 5.94 -6.95 -14.46
C VAL A 97 4.65 -6.20 -14.80
N ASP A 98 4.20 -6.29 -16.05
CA ASP A 98 3.01 -5.56 -16.49
C ASP A 98 1.74 -6.04 -15.76
N GLN A 99 1.04 -5.08 -15.17
CA GLN A 99 -0.14 -5.28 -14.32
C GLN A 99 0.05 -6.18 -13.07
N ARG A 100 1.28 -6.49 -12.66
CA ARG A 100 1.52 -7.37 -11.48
C ARG A 100 1.69 -6.57 -10.19
N PHE A 101 2.29 -5.38 -10.29
CA PHE A 101 2.56 -4.51 -9.14
C PHE A 101 1.42 -3.54 -8.83
N PHE A 102 0.61 -3.24 -9.83
CA PHE A 102 -0.56 -2.38 -9.68
C PHE A 102 -1.62 -2.93 -8.71
N PRO A 103 -1.97 -4.23 -8.74
CA PRO A 103 -2.88 -4.82 -7.76
C PRO A 103 -2.34 -4.73 -6.33
N VAL A 104 -1.02 -4.89 -6.15
CA VAL A 104 -0.35 -4.78 -4.85
C VAL A 104 -0.53 -3.38 -4.29
N PHE A 105 -0.23 -2.35 -5.08
CA PHE A 105 -0.38 -0.97 -4.64
C PHE A 105 -1.85 -0.61 -4.35
N SER A 106 -2.79 -1.16 -5.15
CA SER A 106 -4.23 -0.98 -4.95
C SER A 106 -4.68 -1.56 -3.61
N LEU A 107 -4.30 -2.81 -3.32
CA LEU A 107 -4.59 -3.49 -2.07
C LEU A 107 -4.03 -2.71 -0.86
N LEU A 108 -2.76 -2.27 -0.95
CA LEU A 108 -2.07 -1.52 0.10
C LEU A 108 -2.69 -0.14 0.37
N PHE A 109 -3.30 0.47 -0.65
CA PHE A 109 -4.07 1.70 -0.47
C PHE A 109 -5.31 1.46 0.39
N GLY A 110 -6.07 0.40 0.11
CA GLY A 110 -7.21 -0.03 0.92
C GLY A 110 -6.83 -0.35 2.37
N VAL A 111 -5.72 -1.06 2.58
CA VAL A 111 -5.14 -1.33 3.91
C VAL A 111 -4.81 -0.01 4.62
N GLY A 112 -4.07 0.88 3.96
CA GLY A 112 -3.67 2.18 4.53
C GLY A 112 -4.85 3.07 4.88
N PHE A 113 -5.92 3.04 4.07
CA PHE A 113 -7.16 3.77 4.32
C PHE A 113 -7.87 3.26 5.58
N SER A 114 -8.01 1.95 5.72
CA SER A 114 -8.68 1.33 6.88
C SER A 114 -7.87 1.50 8.18
N LEU A 115 -6.54 1.42 8.12
CA LEU A 115 -5.66 1.74 9.25
C LEU A 115 -5.77 3.22 9.67
N LEU A 116 -5.90 4.13 8.71
CA LEU A 116 -6.12 5.55 9.01
C LEU A 116 -7.49 5.77 9.64
N LEU A 117 -8.55 5.10 9.17
CA LEU A 117 -9.88 5.17 9.79
C LEU A 117 -9.82 4.75 11.27
N ARG A 118 -9.19 3.60 11.57
CA ARG A 118 -8.98 3.12 12.95
C ARG A 118 -8.24 4.16 13.78
N SER A 119 -7.12 4.67 13.27
CA SER A 119 -6.32 5.67 13.98
C SER A 119 -7.03 7.01 14.16
N ALA A 120 -7.93 7.40 13.24
CA ALA A 120 -8.69 8.64 13.34
C ALA A 120 -9.84 8.50 14.32
N ALA A 121 -10.52 7.35 14.37
CA ALA A 121 -11.60 7.08 15.31
C ALA A 121 -11.15 7.18 16.77
N GLU A 122 -9.88 6.84 17.05
CA GLU A 122 -9.28 6.96 18.39
C GLU A 122 -8.88 8.42 18.75
N ARG A 123 -8.85 9.36 17.79
CA ARG A 123 -8.26 10.70 17.98
C ARG A 123 -9.21 11.88 17.73
N VAL A 124 -10.22 11.71 16.89
CA VAL A 124 -11.11 12.79 16.47
C VAL A 124 -12.57 12.33 16.42
N PRO A 125 -13.53 13.22 16.73
CA PRO A 125 -14.97 12.87 16.69
C PRO A 125 -15.49 12.50 15.30
N ARG A 126 -14.91 13.08 14.24
CA ARG A 126 -15.36 12.88 12.84
C ARG A 126 -14.26 12.26 11.97
N PRO A 127 -13.95 10.96 12.14
CA PRO A 127 -12.84 10.31 11.43
C PRO A 127 -13.04 10.24 9.91
N ARG A 128 -14.29 10.14 9.44
CA ARG A 128 -14.62 10.12 8.01
C ARG A 128 -14.27 11.43 7.29
N LEU A 129 -14.31 12.57 7.99
CA LEU A 129 -13.90 13.86 7.42
C LEU A 129 -12.39 13.89 7.15
N ILE A 130 -11.58 13.24 7.98
CA ILE A 130 -10.14 13.11 7.74
C ILE A 130 -9.88 12.27 6.49
N LEU A 131 -10.65 11.21 6.27
CA LEU A 131 -10.56 10.37 5.07
C LEU A 131 -10.97 11.15 3.82
N LEU A 132 -12.08 11.89 3.88
CA LEU A 132 -12.53 12.75 2.79
C LEU A 132 -11.46 13.78 2.41
N ARG A 133 -10.93 14.53 3.39
CA ARG A 133 -9.85 15.50 3.16
C ARG A 133 -8.61 14.83 2.54
N ARG A 134 -8.22 13.67 3.05
CA ARG A 134 -7.08 12.92 2.51
C ARG A 134 -7.25 12.57 1.04
N LEU A 135 -8.45 12.11 0.66
CA LEU A 135 -8.79 11.76 -0.71
C LEU A 135 -8.89 12.99 -1.61
N LEU A 136 -9.48 14.09 -1.14
CA LEU A 136 -9.55 15.34 -1.90
C LEU A 136 -8.18 15.97 -2.16
N VAL A 137 -7.28 15.95 -1.16
CA VAL A 137 -5.90 16.43 -1.36
C VAL A 137 -5.16 15.50 -2.32
N LEU A 138 -5.36 14.18 -2.20
CA LEU A 138 -4.79 13.23 -3.15
C LEU A 138 -5.32 13.44 -4.57
N LEU A 139 -6.62 13.73 -4.72
CA LEU A 139 -7.23 14.07 -6.00
C LEU A 139 -6.62 15.34 -6.59
N GLY A 140 -6.43 16.38 -5.78
CA GLY A 140 -5.78 17.62 -6.23
C GLY A 140 -4.34 17.39 -6.71
N MET A 141 -3.55 16.62 -5.96
CA MET A 141 -2.19 16.25 -6.38
C MET A 141 -2.19 15.36 -7.64
N GLY A 142 -3.13 14.42 -7.74
CA GLY A 142 -3.30 13.55 -8.91
C GLY A 142 -3.70 14.34 -10.15
N LEU A 143 -4.66 15.26 -10.05
CA LEU A 143 -5.06 16.13 -11.15
C LEU A 143 -3.90 17.03 -11.60
N ALA A 144 -3.13 17.59 -10.66
CA ALA A 144 -1.94 18.35 -11.01
C ALA A 144 -0.92 17.49 -11.76
N HIS A 145 -0.68 16.25 -11.34
CA HIS A 145 0.22 15.31 -12.03
C HIS A 145 -0.32 14.88 -13.40
N LEU A 146 -1.62 14.59 -13.49
CA LEU A 146 -2.31 14.21 -14.73
C LEU A 146 -2.23 15.31 -15.80
N LEU A 147 -2.48 16.56 -15.39
CA LEU A 147 -2.51 17.72 -16.29
C LEU A 147 -1.12 18.25 -16.64
N LEU A 148 -0.17 18.22 -15.70
CA LEU A 148 1.14 18.86 -15.87
C LEU A 148 2.25 17.90 -16.30
N LEU A 149 2.14 16.60 -15.99
CA LEU A 149 3.24 15.65 -16.14
C LEU A 149 2.89 14.46 -17.03
N TRP A 150 1.85 13.68 -16.70
CA TRP A 150 1.57 12.42 -17.39
C TRP A 150 0.11 11.98 -17.34
N GLN A 151 -0.45 11.64 -18.51
CA GLN A 151 -1.87 11.29 -18.68
C GLN A 151 -2.28 9.90 -18.13
N GLY A 152 -1.33 9.06 -17.74
CA GLY A 152 -1.60 7.73 -17.17
C GLY A 152 -1.74 7.70 -15.64
N ASP A 153 -1.94 8.85 -14.99
CA ASP A 153 -1.85 8.98 -13.53
C ASP A 153 -2.84 8.08 -12.77
N ILE A 154 -2.28 7.29 -11.84
CA ILE A 154 -3.08 6.44 -10.97
C ILE A 154 -3.60 7.14 -9.72
N LEU A 155 -2.99 8.25 -9.29
CA LEU A 155 -3.41 8.95 -8.08
C LEU A 155 -4.84 9.49 -8.21
N THR A 156 -5.18 10.02 -9.39
CA THR A 156 -6.52 10.51 -9.73
C THR A 156 -7.54 9.38 -9.64
N VAL A 157 -7.25 8.23 -10.27
CA VAL A 157 -8.10 7.03 -10.22
C VAL A 157 -8.28 6.56 -8.78
N TYR A 158 -7.21 6.48 -8.01
CA TYR A 158 -7.24 6.05 -6.61
C TYR A 158 -8.03 6.99 -5.72
N ALA A 159 -7.91 8.30 -5.93
CA ALA A 159 -8.67 9.28 -5.18
C ALA A 159 -10.17 9.19 -5.52
N ALA A 160 -10.51 9.10 -6.82
CA ALA A 160 -11.89 8.98 -7.28
C ALA A 160 -12.56 7.69 -6.79
N VAL A 161 -11.93 6.53 -6.99
CA VAL A 161 -12.43 5.24 -6.48
C VAL A 161 -12.46 5.24 -4.96
N GLY A 162 -11.48 5.86 -4.30
CA GLY A 162 -11.47 6.03 -2.85
C GLY A 162 -12.70 6.80 -2.34
N LEU A 163 -13.10 7.87 -3.05
CA LEU A 163 -14.29 8.66 -2.72
C LEU A 163 -15.59 7.88 -3.01
N ALA A 164 -15.65 7.21 -4.16
CA ALA A 164 -16.85 6.52 -4.62
C ALA A 164 -17.10 5.18 -3.91
N VAL A 165 -16.05 4.50 -3.44
CA VAL A 165 -16.13 3.11 -2.98
C VAL A 165 -15.60 2.96 -1.55
N LEU A 166 -14.36 3.37 -1.28
CA LEU A 166 -13.77 3.17 0.05
C LEU A 166 -14.46 3.99 1.13
N LEU A 167 -14.78 5.26 0.85
CA LEU A 167 -15.45 6.12 1.81
C LEU A 167 -16.85 5.58 2.16
N PRO A 168 -17.74 5.28 1.18
CA PRO A 168 -19.00 4.55 1.38
C PRO A 168 -18.86 3.21 2.12
N SER A 169 -17.77 2.48 1.90
CA SER A 169 -17.54 1.22 2.61
C SER A 169 -17.41 1.38 4.13
N THR A 170 -17.12 2.59 4.64
CA THR A 170 -16.96 2.85 6.08
C THR A 170 -18.27 2.81 6.88
N TRP A 171 -19.41 2.79 6.19
CA TRP A 171 -20.73 2.60 6.80
C TRP A 171 -21.20 1.14 6.75
N LEU A 172 -20.53 0.29 5.97
CA LEU A 172 -20.89 -1.12 5.80
C LEU A 172 -20.23 -2.02 6.85
N PRO A 173 -20.90 -3.11 7.28
CA PRO A 173 -20.30 -4.12 8.14
C PRO A 173 -19.17 -4.86 7.41
N ARG A 174 -18.23 -5.43 8.17
CA ARG A 174 -17.03 -6.11 7.61
C ARG A 174 -17.35 -7.23 6.61
N GLY A 175 -18.44 -7.97 6.84
CA GLY A 175 -18.89 -9.03 5.94
C GLY A 175 -19.36 -8.50 4.58
N ALA A 176 -20.17 -7.43 4.59
CA ALA A 176 -20.63 -6.78 3.36
C ALA A 176 -19.45 -6.22 2.53
N VAL A 177 -18.45 -5.64 3.19
CA VAL A 177 -17.23 -5.17 2.51
C VAL A 177 -16.45 -6.33 1.88
N ALA A 178 -16.34 -7.47 2.56
CA ALA A 178 -15.66 -8.65 2.02
C ALA A 178 -16.41 -9.26 0.81
N VAL A 179 -17.73 -9.37 0.90
CA VAL A 179 -18.57 -9.86 -0.23
C VAL A 179 -18.46 -8.90 -1.41
N LEU A 180 -18.59 -7.59 -1.18
CA LEU A 180 -18.48 -6.60 -2.24
C LEU A 180 -17.08 -6.58 -2.88
N ALA A 181 -16.02 -6.77 -2.08
CA ALA A 181 -14.67 -6.94 -2.60
C ALA A 181 -14.58 -8.15 -3.55
N ALA A 182 -15.07 -9.31 -3.13
CA ALA A 182 -15.06 -10.53 -3.94
C ALA A 182 -15.86 -10.36 -5.24
N VAL A 183 -17.09 -9.82 -5.15
CA VAL A 183 -17.94 -9.56 -6.31
C VAL A 183 -17.27 -8.62 -7.31
N LEU A 184 -16.68 -7.52 -6.84
CA LEU A 184 -16.03 -6.55 -7.72
C LEU A 184 -14.74 -7.09 -8.34
N VAL A 185 -13.93 -7.87 -7.60
CA VAL A 185 -12.74 -8.53 -8.17
C VAL A 185 -13.15 -9.55 -9.23
N VAL A 186 -14.06 -10.47 -8.90
CA VAL A 186 -14.50 -11.52 -9.83
C VAL A 186 -15.19 -10.91 -11.05
N GLY A 187 -16.10 -9.96 -10.86
CA GLY A 187 -16.77 -9.28 -11.98
C GLY A 187 -15.79 -8.50 -12.86
N SER A 188 -14.77 -7.88 -12.27
CA SER A 188 -13.74 -7.16 -13.03
C SER A 188 -12.88 -8.10 -13.87
N VAL A 189 -12.46 -9.24 -13.31
CA VAL A 189 -11.69 -10.27 -14.03
C VAL A 189 -12.54 -10.91 -15.13
N ALA A 190 -13.77 -11.32 -14.81
CA ALA A 190 -14.60 -12.08 -15.73
C ALA A 190 -15.14 -11.24 -16.90
N PHE A 191 -15.41 -9.95 -16.70
CA PHE A 191 -16.17 -9.15 -17.68
C PHE A 191 -15.51 -7.84 -18.11
N LEU A 192 -14.56 -7.29 -17.34
CA LEU A 192 -14.07 -5.91 -17.53
C LEU A 192 -12.56 -5.81 -17.80
N GLY A 193 -11.88 -6.93 -18.08
CA GLY A 193 -10.45 -6.95 -18.44
C GLY A 193 -9.49 -6.50 -17.34
N GLY A 194 -9.98 -6.38 -16.10
CA GLY A 194 -9.20 -6.17 -14.87
C GLY A 194 -8.44 -4.86 -14.65
N THR A 195 -7.96 -4.15 -15.67
CA THR A 195 -6.99 -3.04 -15.52
C THR A 195 -7.36 -2.00 -14.45
N TYR A 196 -8.19 -1.00 -14.76
CA TYR A 196 -8.65 -0.03 -13.75
C TYR A 196 -9.90 -0.53 -12.99
N SER A 197 -10.60 -1.52 -13.56
CA SER A 197 -11.81 -2.10 -12.97
C SER A 197 -11.54 -2.94 -11.72
N LEU A 198 -10.29 -3.41 -11.49
CA LEU A 198 -9.90 -4.11 -10.26
C LEU A 198 -9.76 -3.18 -9.05
N VAL A 199 -9.52 -1.87 -9.25
CA VAL A 199 -9.21 -0.93 -8.15
C VAL A 199 -10.29 -0.95 -7.06
N PRO A 200 -11.59 -0.82 -7.36
CA PRO A 200 -12.65 -0.89 -6.35
C PRO A 200 -12.59 -2.17 -5.52
N GLY A 201 -12.47 -3.33 -6.18
CA GLY A 201 -12.45 -4.63 -5.53
C GLY A 201 -11.23 -4.80 -4.62
N LEU A 202 -10.03 -4.44 -5.10
CA LEU A 202 -8.78 -4.55 -4.34
C LEU A 202 -8.71 -3.56 -3.18
N PHE A 203 -9.25 -2.35 -3.36
CA PHE A 203 -9.39 -1.38 -2.28
C PHE A 203 -10.25 -1.94 -1.14
N LEU A 204 -11.43 -2.49 -1.49
CA LEU A 204 -12.31 -3.11 -0.50
C LEU A 204 -11.68 -4.37 0.11
N LEU A 205 -10.94 -5.16 -0.66
CA LEU A 205 -10.22 -6.32 -0.15
C LEU A 205 -9.19 -5.89 0.90
N GLY A 206 -8.38 -4.86 0.63
CA GLY A 206 -7.42 -4.32 1.60
C GLY A 206 -8.10 -3.76 2.85
N SER A 207 -9.24 -3.09 2.67
CA SER A 207 -10.09 -2.61 3.77
C SER A 207 -10.64 -3.77 4.62
N ALA A 208 -11.13 -4.84 3.98
CA ALA A 208 -11.63 -6.04 4.62
C ALA A 208 -10.54 -6.75 5.43
N LEU A 209 -9.38 -7.03 4.82
CA LEU A 209 -8.23 -7.67 5.50
C LEU A 209 -7.85 -6.93 6.80
N THR A 210 -7.89 -5.60 6.77
CA THR A 210 -7.63 -4.77 7.96
C THR A 210 -8.74 -4.90 9.01
N ARG A 211 -10.02 -4.94 8.60
CA ARG A 211 -11.18 -5.10 9.50
C ARG A 211 -11.27 -6.50 10.12
N TYR A 212 -10.71 -7.52 9.46
CA TYR A 212 -10.56 -8.88 10.00
C TYR A 212 -9.25 -9.09 10.80
N GLY A 213 -8.48 -8.02 11.04
CA GLY A 213 -7.25 -8.09 11.84
C GLY A 213 -6.16 -8.94 11.18
N VAL A 214 -6.20 -9.15 9.86
CA VAL A 214 -5.11 -9.84 9.14
C VAL A 214 -3.83 -9.02 9.23
N THR A 215 -3.94 -7.69 9.14
CA THR A 215 -2.81 -6.77 9.24
C THR A 215 -2.12 -6.79 10.61
N ASP A 216 -2.88 -7.09 11.66
CA ASP A 216 -2.39 -7.09 13.04
C ASP A 216 -1.63 -8.40 13.34
N ARG A 217 -1.84 -9.43 12.51
CA ARG A 217 -1.15 -10.74 12.58
C ARG A 217 0.07 -10.84 11.66
N MET A 218 0.33 -9.81 10.85
CA MET A 218 1.49 -9.78 9.95
C MET A 218 2.76 -9.70 10.79
N GLY A 219 3.65 -10.68 10.64
CA GLY A 219 4.89 -10.81 11.42
C GLY A 219 4.82 -11.78 12.61
N ALA A 220 3.63 -12.31 12.96
CA ALA A 220 3.51 -13.31 14.02
C ALA A 220 3.96 -14.71 13.57
N SER A 221 3.87 -15.04 12.28
CA SER A 221 4.30 -16.31 11.71
C SER A 221 4.56 -16.19 10.21
N ALA A 222 5.65 -16.79 9.74
CA ALA A 222 5.97 -16.90 8.32
C ALA A 222 5.13 -17.97 7.59
N LYS A 223 4.59 -18.95 8.32
CA LYS A 223 3.99 -20.17 7.74
C LYS A 223 2.75 -19.88 6.91
N ALA A 224 1.81 -19.08 7.44
CA ALA A 224 0.56 -18.78 6.73
C ALA A 224 0.80 -17.95 5.45
N PRO A 225 1.59 -16.85 5.48
CA PRO A 225 1.99 -16.16 4.26
C PRO A 225 2.75 -17.06 3.27
N ALA A 226 3.64 -17.93 3.74
CA ALA A 226 4.40 -18.84 2.87
C ALA A 226 3.46 -19.84 2.15
N LEU A 227 2.52 -20.45 2.88
CA LEU A 227 1.54 -21.37 2.29
C LEU A 227 0.67 -20.66 1.25
N MET A 228 0.21 -19.45 1.55
CA MET A 228 -0.54 -18.64 0.58
C MET A 228 0.30 -18.27 -0.64
N ALA A 229 1.58 -17.95 -0.45
CA ALA A 229 2.50 -17.64 -1.55
C ALA A 229 2.65 -18.83 -2.50
N VAL A 230 2.82 -20.04 -1.94
CA VAL A 230 2.87 -21.29 -2.72
C VAL A 230 1.54 -21.53 -3.44
N ALA A 231 0.40 -21.40 -2.75
CA ALA A 231 -0.91 -21.59 -3.36
C ALA A 231 -1.15 -20.62 -4.52
N PHE A 232 -0.83 -19.33 -4.35
CA PHE A 232 -0.92 -18.34 -5.42
C PHE A 232 0.05 -18.62 -6.56
N ALA A 233 1.30 -19.01 -6.28
CA ALA A 233 2.28 -19.33 -7.30
C ALA A 233 1.85 -20.55 -8.13
N VAL A 234 1.37 -21.62 -7.47
CA VAL A 234 0.86 -22.82 -8.13
C VAL A 234 -0.35 -22.49 -9.01
N ALA A 235 -1.28 -21.67 -8.51
CA ALA A 235 -2.44 -21.23 -9.29
C ALA A 235 -2.06 -20.28 -10.45
N ALA A 236 -0.99 -19.49 -10.28
CA ALA A 236 -0.53 -18.57 -11.32
C ALA A 236 0.04 -19.28 -12.54
N VAL A 237 0.67 -20.45 -12.38
CA VAL A 237 1.27 -21.22 -13.49
C VAL A 237 0.25 -21.47 -14.61
N PRO A 238 -0.89 -22.15 -14.39
CA PRO A 238 -1.86 -22.39 -15.45
C PRO A 238 -2.49 -21.09 -15.99
N ALA A 239 -2.63 -20.05 -15.15
CA ALA A 239 -3.18 -18.77 -15.61
C ALA A 239 -2.21 -18.02 -16.54
N VAL A 240 -0.90 -18.04 -16.26
CA VAL A 240 0.13 -17.46 -17.13
C VAL A 240 0.28 -18.27 -18.41
N VAL A 241 0.23 -19.61 -18.33
CA VAL A 241 0.24 -20.47 -19.52
C VAL A 241 -0.99 -20.20 -20.39
N TRP A 242 -2.17 -20.06 -19.80
CA TRP A 242 -3.39 -19.68 -20.53
C TRP A 242 -3.20 -18.33 -21.21
N GLN A 243 -2.74 -17.31 -20.48
CA GLN A 243 -2.50 -15.97 -21.02
C GLN A 243 -1.55 -16.04 -22.23
N ALA A 244 -0.40 -16.70 -22.08
CA ALA A 244 0.60 -16.82 -23.15
C ALA A 244 0.03 -17.55 -24.38
N TRP A 245 -0.75 -18.61 -24.16
CA TRP A 245 -1.42 -19.34 -25.24
C TRP A 245 -2.42 -18.47 -26.00
N LEU A 246 -3.21 -17.64 -25.32
CA LEU A 246 -4.14 -16.72 -25.99
C LEU A 246 -3.40 -15.66 -26.81
N GLU A 247 -2.30 -15.12 -26.27
CA GLU A 247 -1.48 -14.13 -26.97
C GLU A 247 -0.82 -14.71 -28.23
N ASP A 248 -0.36 -15.96 -28.17
CA ASP A 248 0.28 -16.66 -29.30
C ASP A 248 -0.75 -17.11 -30.36
N SER A 249 -1.86 -17.71 -29.93
CA SER A 249 -2.89 -18.22 -30.83
C SER A 249 -3.78 -17.14 -31.43
N GLY A 250 -3.81 -15.95 -30.83
CA GLY A 250 -4.78 -14.90 -31.19
C GLY A 250 -6.24 -15.30 -30.94
N ALA A 251 -6.46 -16.34 -30.12
CA ALA A 251 -7.79 -16.88 -29.89
C ALA A 251 -8.65 -15.89 -29.09
N GLU A 252 -9.76 -15.46 -29.69
CA GLU A 252 -10.75 -14.63 -29.01
C GLU A 252 -11.92 -15.49 -28.52
N GLY A 253 -12.41 -15.18 -27.32
CA GLY A 253 -13.56 -15.87 -26.75
C GLY A 253 -14.12 -15.14 -25.52
N PRO A 254 -15.31 -15.53 -25.03
CA PRO A 254 -15.99 -14.83 -23.94
C PRO A 254 -15.16 -14.69 -22.66
N PHE A 255 -14.24 -15.63 -22.42
CA PHE A 255 -13.37 -15.67 -21.24
C PHE A 255 -11.93 -15.21 -21.50
N SER A 256 -11.59 -14.85 -22.75
CA SER A 256 -10.23 -14.39 -23.11
C SER A 256 -9.81 -13.15 -22.32
N VAL A 257 -10.76 -12.25 -22.05
CA VAL A 257 -10.56 -11.03 -21.25
C VAL A 257 -10.12 -11.29 -19.81
N ALA A 258 -10.36 -12.50 -19.29
CA ALA A 258 -10.06 -12.86 -17.91
C ALA A 258 -8.61 -13.34 -17.72
N ALA A 259 -7.97 -13.87 -18.76
CA ALA A 259 -6.67 -14.54 -18.61
C ALA A 259 -5.57 -13.60 -18.10
N PHE A 260 -5.42 -12.44 -18.73
CA PHE A 260 -4.42 -11.44 -18.38
C PHE A 260 -4.57 -10.90 -16.94
N PRO A 261 -5.75 -10.43 -16.49
CA PRO A 261 -5.90 -9.94 -15.13
C PRO A 261 -5.91 -11.06 -14.07
N LEU A 262 -6.36 -12.28 -14.42
CA LEU A 262 -6.31 -13.42 -13.50
C LEU A 262 -4.86 -13.82 -13.20
N ALA A 263 -4.04 -14.00 -14.24
CA ALA A 263 -2.61 -14.23 -14.09
C ALA A 263 -1.97 -13.11 -13.26
N GLY A 264 -2.38 -11.86 -13.52
CA GLY A 264 -1.89 -10.69 -12.81
C GLY A 264 -2.16 -10.71 -11.32
N LEU A 265 -3.40 -10.99 -10.96
CA LEU A 265 -3.86 -11.03 -9.58
C LEU A 265 -3.21 -12.18 -8.79
N LEU A 266 -3.05 -13.34 -9.42
CA LEU A 266 -2.42 -14.51 -8.79
C LEU A 266 -0.92 -14.27 -8.55
N LEU A 267 -0.19 -13.71 -9.52
CA LEU A 267 1.21 -13.33 -9.35
C LEU A 267 1.37 -12.23 -8.29
N ALA A 268 0.51 -11.21 -8.29
CA ALA A 268 0.50 -10.17 -7.26
C ALA A 268 0.28 -10.77 -5.85
N GLY A 269 -0.63 -11.74 -5.73
CA GLY A 269 -0.85 -12.50 -4.50
C GLY A 269 0.39 -13.27 -4.06
N ALA A 270 1.04 -13.98 -4.99
CA ALA A 270 2.29 -14.70 -4.72
C ALA A 270 3.40 -13.76 -4.25
N TYR A 271 3.56 -12.59 -4.88
CA TYR A 271 4.55 -11.58 -4.49
C TYR A 271 4.28 -11.02 -3.10
N VAL A 272 3.04 -10.63 -2.81
CA VAL A 272 2.67 -10.07 -1.50
C VAL A 272 2.89 -11.09 -0.39
N CYS A 273 2.36 -12.31 -0.56
CA CYS A 273 2.46 -13.36 0.43
C CYS A 273 3.90 -13.87 0.61
N GLY A 274 4.65 -13.99 -0.49
CA GLY A 274 6.05 -14.40 -0.48
C GLY A 274 6.94 -13.38 0.20
N LEU A 275 6.78 -12.09 -0.11
CA LEU A 275 7.55 -11.04 0.53
C LEU A 275 7.21 -10.93 2.03
N LEU A 276 5.93 -11.05 2.40
CA LEU A 276 5.53 -11.13 3.81
C LEU A 276 6.17 -12.32 4.53
N ALA A 277 6.21 -13.50 3.90
CA ALA A 277 6.88 -14.67 4.47
C ALA A 277 8.38 -14.40 4.67
N LEU A 278 9.05 -13.82 3.68
CA LEU A 278 10.48 -13.49 3.74
C LEU A 278 10.80 -12.46 4.82
N THR A 279 9.92 -11.47 5.06
CA THR A 279 10.12 -10.50 6.15
C THR A 279 10.14 -11.14 7.54
N ALA A 280 9.56 -12.33 7.69
CA ALA A 280 9.58 -13.10 8.94
C ALA A 280 10.76 -14.10 9.04
N THR A 281 11.72 -14.04 8.11
CA THR A 281 12.95 -14.85 8.10
C THR A 281 14.18 -13.99 8.41
N PRO A 282 15.40 -14.58 8.56
CA PRO A 282 16.64 -13.80 8.75
C PRO A 282 16.96 -12.80 7.62
N VAL A 283 16.33 -12.94 6.45
CA VAL A 283 16.47 -11.99 5.32
C VAL A 283 15.66 -10.71 5.53
N GLY A 284 14.69 -10.72 6.45
CA GLY A 284 13.78 -9.60 6.71
C GLY A 284 14.46 -8.23 6.93
N PRO A 285 15.48 -8.13 7.80
CA PRO A 285 16.22 -6.87 7.99
C PRO A 285 16.85 -6.32 6.71
N ALA A 286 17.37 -7.19 5.83
CA ALA A 286 17.93 -6.76 4.56
C ALA A 286 16.84 -6.20 3.63
N LEU A 287 15.67 -6.86 3.57
CA LEU A 287 14.52 -6.36 2.82
C LEU A 287 14.02 -5.01 3.33
N GLU A 288 14.03 -4.80 4.65
CA GLU A 288 13.69 -3.51 5.25
C GLU A 288 14.67 -2.42 4.83
N VAL A 289 15.98 -2.68 4.86
CA VAL A 289 17.00 -1.72 4.42
C VAL A 289 16.82 -1.34 2.95
N VAL A 290 16.51 -2.32 2.09
CA VAL A 290 16.34 -2.11 0.64
C VAL A 290 15.03 -1.40 0.34
N PHE A 291 13.89 -1.90 0.82
CA PHE A 291 12.58 -1.44 0.34
C PHE A 291 11.90 -0.42 1.24
N ALA A 292 12.12 -0.45 2.56
CA ALA A 292 11.39 0.44 3.47
C ALA A 292 11.66 1.93 3.23
N PRO A 293 12.89 2.41 2.88
CA PRO A 293 13.10 3.81 2.54
C PRO A 293 12.22 4.27 1.38
N LEU A 294 12.15 3.46 0.32
CA LEU A 294 11.34 3.74 -0.86
C LEU A 294 9.85 3.76 -0.52
N GLY A 295 9.37 2.78 0.25
CA GLY A 295 7.96 2.66 0.61
C GLY A 295 7.47 3.71 1.61
N ARG A 296 8.35 4.18 2.50
CA ARG A 296 8.05 5.27 3.45
C ARG A 296 7.91 6.63 2.77
N MET A 297 8.47 6.76 1.57
CA MET A 297 8.41 7.95 0.73
C MET A 297 7.71 7.65 -0.61
N ALA A 298 6.74 6.73 -0.60
CA ALA A 298 6.11 6.23 -1.82
C ALA A 298 5.46 7.32 -2.69
N LEU A 299 4.82 8.34 -2.10
CA LEU A 299 4.20 9.44 -2.87
C LEU A 299 5.27 10.36 -3.46
N THR A 300 6.29 10.70 -2.67
CA THR A 300 7.44 11.49 -3.14
C THR A 300 8.16 10.75 -4.28
N ASN A 301 8.45 9.47 -4.09
CA ASN A 301 9.20 8.69 -5.08
C ASN A 301 8.36 8.40 -6.33
N TYR A 302 7.05 8.18 -6.22
CA TYR A 302 6.17 8.05 -7.37
C TYR A 302 6.18 9.32 -8.25
N LEU A 303 5.92 10.48 -7.64
CA LEU A 303 5.84 11.75 -8.38
C LEU A 303 7.20 12.18 -8.96
N THR A 304 8.28 12.02 -8.18
CA THR A 304 9.63 12.35 -8.67
C THR A 304 10.12 11.35 -9.72
N ALA A 305 9.69 10.08 -9.68
CA ALA A 305 10.06 9.11 -10.71
C ALA A 305 9.52 9.53 -12.09
N THR A 306 8.27 10.01 -12.17
CA THR A 306 7.73 10.55 -13.43
C THR A 306 8.60 11.70 -13.97
N VAL A 307 8.98 12.64 -13.10
CA VAL A 307 9.83 13.78 -13.49
C VAL A 307 11.20 13.31 -13.97
N LEU A 308 11.82 12.37 -13.26
CA LEU A 308 13.13 11.84 -13.61
C LEU A 308 13.10 11.07 -14.94
N VAL A 309 12.07 10.25 -15.19
CA VAL A 309 11.91 9.57 -16.49
C VAL A 309 11.74 10.58 -17.62
N LEU A 310 10.89 11.60 -17.43
CA LEU A 310 10.70 12.66 -18.43
C LEU A 310 11.99 13.45 -18.69
N ALA A 311 12.82 13.68 -17.67
CA ALA A 311 14.12 14.33 -17.83
C ALA A 311 15.11 13.46 -18.63
N LEU A 312 15.04 12.13 -18.49
CA LEU A 312 15.91 11.17 -19.17
C LEU A 312 15.41 10.77 -20.57
N ARG A 313 14.24 11.25 -21.01
CA ARG A 313 13.68 10.90 -22.34
C ARG A 313 14.54 11.35 -23.52
N GLY A 314 15.39 12.38 -23.32
CA GLY A 314 16.27 12.95 -24.33
C GLY A 314 17.65 12.30 -24.44
N LEU A 315 17.88 11.19 -23.73
CA LEU A 315 19.14 10.44 -23.85
C LEU A 315 19.39 10.01 -25.30
N PRO A 316 20.66 9.92 -25.75
CA PRO A 316 21.03 9.46 -27.08
C PRO A 316 20.89 7.92 -27.20
N SER A 317 19.71 7.40 -26.89
CA SER A 317 19.35 5.98 -26.89
C SER A 317 18.22 5.66 -27.88
N GLY A 318 17.96 6.57 -28.83
CA GLY A 318 16.84 6.48 -29.76
C GLY A 318 15.51 6.93 -29.16
N ALA A 319 14.46 6.88 -29.97
CA ALA A 319 13.12 7.28 -29.53
C ALA A 319 12.60 6.33 -28.44
N PRO A 320 11.89 6.81 -27.40
CA PRO A 320 11.58 5.97 -26.25
C PRO A 320 10.77 4.69 -26.54
N HIS A 321 9.95 4.67 -27.59
CA HIS A 321 9.20 3.48 -28.01
C HIS A 321 10.10 2.37 -28.59
N THR A 322 11.33 2.69 -28.98
CA THR A 322 12.32 1.74 -29.53
C THR A 322 13.34 1.27 -28.50
N TRP A 323 13.25 1.73 -27.24
CA TRP A 323 14.24 1.38 -26.24
C TRP A 323 14.28 -0.13 -25.98
N PRO A 324 15.46 -0.77 -26.06
CA PRO A 324 15.61 -2.16 -25.68
C PRO A 324 15.43 -2.33 -24.17
N LEU A 325 15.14 -3.56 -23.75
CA LEU A 325 14.97 -3.91 -22.33
C LEU A 325 16.13 -3.43 -21.46
N SER A 326 17.37 -3.56 -21.93
CA SER A 326 18.55 -3.13 -21.19
C SER A 326 18.52 -1.63 -20.87
N THR A 327 18.12 -0.79 -21.81
CA THR A 327 17.97 0.66 -21.61
C THR A 327 16.88 0.95 -20.57
N VAL A 328 15.73 0.28 -20.66
CA VAL A 328 14.64 0.43 -19.69
C VAL A 328 15.10 0.04 -18.28
N LEU A 329 15.80 -1.09 -18.14
CA LEU A 329 16.35 -1.57 -16.87
C LEU A 329 17.42 -0.63 -16.31
N LEU A 330 18.30 -0.10 -17.16
CA LEU A 330 19.34 0.85 -16.75
C LEU A 330 18.73 2.17 -16.25
N ILE A 331 17.73 2.71 -16.96
CA ILE A 331 17.02 3.92 -16.54
C ILE A 331 16.28 3.68 -15.23
N ALA A 332 15.47 2.62 -15.15
CA ALA A 332 14.73 2.27 -13.94
C ALA A 332 15.67 2.05 -12.74
N GLY A 333 16.73 1.25 -12.92
CA GLY A 333 17.73 0.95 -11.90
C GLY A 333 18.47 2.19 -11.42
N SER A 334 18.85 3.09 -12.34
CA SER A 334 19.52 4.35 -12.00
C SER A 334 18.61 5.26 -11.18
N ILE A 335 17.34 5.43 -11.60
CA ILE A 335 16.36 6.23 -10.86
C ILE A 335 16.13 5.62 -9.48
N LEU A 336 15.92 4.30 -9.38
CA LEU A 336 15.69 3.62 -8.10
C LEU A 336 16.89 3.73 -7.16
N ALA A 337 18.12 3.60 -7.66
CA ALA A 337 19.33 3.75 -6.85
C ALA A 337 19.44 5.17 -6.26
N VAL A 338 19.23 6.20 -7.09
CA VAL A 338 19.25 7.60 -6.66
C VAL A 338 18.12 7.88 -5.66
N GLN A 339 16.88 7.44 -5.96
CA GLN A 339 15.73 7.62 -5.07
C GLN A 339 15.90 6.86 -3.75
N TRP A 340 16.50 5.67 -3.77
CA TRP A 340 16.79 4.89 -2.58
C TRP A 340 17.80 5.61 -1.69
N ALA A 341 18.94 6.05 -2.26
CA ALA A 341 19.98 6.76 -1.52
C ALA A 341 19.42 8.07 -0.92
N TRP A 342 18.68 8.84 -1.72
CA TRP A 342 18.01 10.04 -1.27
C TRP A 342 17.01 9.75 -0.13
N SER A 343 16.14 8.75 -0.31
CA SER A 343 15.12 8.40 0.69
C SER A 343 15.76 7.92 1.99
N ALA A 344 16.81 7.10 1.91
CA ALA A 344 17.53 6.59 3.08
C ALA A 344 18.18 7.74 3.86
N LEU A 345 18.91 8.64 3.18
CA LEU A 345 19.55 9.81 3.78
C LEU A 345 18.51 10.79 4.36
N TRP A 346 17.46 11.09 3.62
CA TRP A 346 16.38 11.97 4.04
C TRP A 346 15.71 11.47 5.32
N LEU A 347 15.39 10.18 5.39
CA LEU A 347 14.71 9.58 6.53
C LEU A 347 15.59 9.45 7.78
N ARG A 348 16.92 9.66 7.69
CA ARG A 348 17.78 9.82 8.87
C ARG A 348 17.44 11.12 9.60
N ARG A 349 17.20 12.21 8.87
CA ARG A 349 16.89 13.53 9.45
C ARG A 349 15.40 13.77 9.69
N PHE A 350 14.56 13.33 8.76
CA PHE A 350 13.12 13.61 8.74
C PHE A 350 12.27 12.37 9.00
N ARG A 351 11.03 12.57 9.48
CA ARG A 351 10.08 11.49 9.80
C ARG A 351 9.28 11.02 8.59
N TYR A 352 9.04 11.91 7.64
CA TYR A 352 8.19 11.74 6.46
C TYR A 352 8.95 12.27 5.24
N GLY A 353 8.64 11.76 4.04
CA GLY A 353 9.06 12.42 2.81
C GLY A 353 8.37 13.79 2.64
N PRO A 354 8.88 14.66 1.76
CA PRO A 354 8.35 16.01 1.54
C PRO A 354 6.86 16.02 1.20
N LEU A 355 6.44 15.21 0.23
CA LEU A 355 5.04 15.19 -0.23
C LEU A 355 4.14 14.46 0.77
N GLU A 356 4.64 13.43 1.44
CA GLU A 356 3.91 12.78 2.53
C GLU A 356 3.66 13.73 3.70
N TRP A 357 4.64 14.59 4.02
CA TRP A 357 4.51 15.59 5.06
C TRP A 357 3.45 16.64 4.68
N LEU A 358 3.50 17.17 3.46
CA LEU A 358 2.53 18.14 2.95
C LEU A 358 1.11 17.54 2.92
N TRP A 359 0.98 16.34 2.37
CA TRP A 359 -0.28 15.61 2.32
C TRP A 359 -0.87 15.37 3.70
N ARG A 360 -0.04 15.02 4.68
CA ARG A 360 -0.47 14.81 6.06
C ARG A 360 -0.87 16.10 6.75
N TRP A 361 -0.14 17.20 6.48
CA TRP A 361 -0.51 18.52 6.98
C TRP A 361 -1.90 18.93 6.46
N ALA A 362 -2.13 18.83 5.15
CA ALA A 362 -3.42 19.13 4.54
C ALA A 362 -4.54 18.22 5.04
N THR A 363 -4.26 16.92 5.26
CA THR A 363 -5.23 15.95 5.77
C THR A 363 -5.70 16.27 7.20
N TRP A 364 -4.76 16.57 8.09
CA TRP A 364 -5.06 16.75 9.52
C TRP A 364 -5.31 18.22 9.92
N GLY A 365 -4.98 19.17 9.05
CA GLY A 365 -5.04 20.61 9.33
C GLY A 365 -4.09 21.09 10.43
N ARG A 366 -3.21 20.21 10.93
CA ARG A 366 -2.20 20.53 11.97
C ARG A 366 -0.82 20.21 11.42
N ARG A 367 0.12 21.15 11.57
CA ARG A 367 1.49 21.01 11.07
C ARG A 367 2.18 19.82 11.74
N PRO A 368 2.52 18.74 11.01
CA PRO A 368 3.21 17.60 11.60
C PRO A 368 4.66 17.96 11.93
N ARG A 369 5.20 17.44 13.04
CA ARG A 369 6.64 17.54 13.32
C ARG A 369 7.42 16.79 12.24
N SER A 370 8.25 17.52 11.49
CA SER A 370 9.01 17.00 10.33
C SER A 370 10.33 16.35 10.73
N ARG A 371 11.10 16.96 11.64
CA ARG A 371 12.38 16.43 12.13
C ARG A 371 12.16 15.34 13.19
N ARG A 372 13.04 14.33 13.22
CA ARG A 372 13.14 13.43 14.38
C ARG A 372 13.69 14.24 15.56
N ALA A 373 13.18 13.98 16.77
CA ALA A 373 13.84 14.51 17.97
C ALA A 373 15.26 13.93 17.98
N GLU A 374 16.27 14.79 18.10
CA GLU A 374 17.62 14.34 18.40
C GLU A 374 17.53 13.63 19.75
N THR A 375 17.77 12.33 19.76
CA THR A 375 18.14 11.62 20.99
C THR A 375 19.49 12.19 21.34
N THR A 376 19.51 13.18 22.22
CA THR A 376 20.74 13.62 22.89
C THR A 376 21.30 12.38 23.58
N GLY A 377 22.35 11.83 22.99
CA GLY A 377 23.09 10.69 23.52
C GLY A 377 24.04 11.13 24.61
#